data_AF-A0A7Y5DG98-F1
#
_entry.id   AF-A0A7Y5DG98-F1
#
_cell.length_a   1.000
_cell.length_b   1.000
_cell.length_c   1.000
_cell.angle_alpha   90.00
_cell.angle_beta   90.00
_cell.angle_gamma   90.00
#
_symmetry.space_group_name_H-M   'P 1'
#
loop_
_entity.id
_entity.type
_entity.pdbx_description
1 polymer ?
#
loop_
_entity_poly.entity_id
_entity_poly.type
_entity_poly.pdbx_seq_one_letter_code
_entity_poly.pdbx_strand_id
1 'polypeptide(L)'
;GYILDLGVKFKSGQRVDSMRALLDQGYDAIFVGSGAPRGRDLDVPGRKEAAANIHIGIDWLASVSFGHITSVKERVIVLGGGNTAMDCCRSARRMGGKEVKVIVRSGFEEMKASPWEKEDAQHEGIPILNFHVPKTFEHDNGKLTGMTFEIVRAVYDAKGKRTLVPTGEPDVLVPCDEVLVAVGQENAFPWIERDCGIDFDKWGLPVLGEGTFQSTLPNVFFGGDAAYGPKNIITAVAHGHEAAVSIDRLLNREDVSRRPAPMTNLMSQKMGIHEWIYRNAVSNDVRFKVPWTKAETALANIKIEVELGFDAATAFKEASRCLNCDVQTVFNRATCIECDACVDICPMDCITFTVNGEEAELRTRLKAPADDLAQDLYVSDELKTGRVMVKDEDVCLHCGLCAERCPTGAWDMQKFLLNTTQAGARCRDAHFPVAHDSAAEAV
;
A
#
# COMPACT_ATOMS: atom_id res chain seq x y z
N GLY A 1 25.72 -4.58 -8.52
CA GLY A 1 24.47 -4.57 -7.74
C GLY A 1 23.33 -4.49 -8.72
N TYR A 2 22.26 -5.29 -8.55
CA TYR A 2 21.31 -5.61 -9.62
C TYR A 2 20.90 -4.46 -10.55
N ILE A 3 20.57 -3.28 -10.03
CA ILE A 3 20.18 -2.11 -10.83
C ILE A 3 21.34 -1.46 -11.59
N LEU A 4 22.51 -1.30 -10.95
CA LEU A 4 23.68 -0.70 -11.58
C LEU A 4 24.25 -1.61 -12.68
N ASP A 5 24.09 -2.92 -12.52
CA ASP A 5 24.55 -3.92 -13.49
C ASP A 5 23.70 -3.91 -14.79
N LEU A 6 22.56 -3.21 -14.80
CA LEU A 6 21.76 -2.93 -16.00
C LEU A 6 22.36 -1.84 -16.90
N GLY A 7 23.51 -1.26 -16.52
CA GLY A 7 24.20 -0.21 -17.29
C GLY A 7 23.83 1.23 -16.90
N VAL A 8 23.14 1.41 -15.77
CA VAL A 8 22.80 2.74 -15.23
C VAL A 8 24.06 3.46 -14.76
N LYS A 9 24.26 4.70 -15.21
CA LYS A 9 25.35 5.57 -14.72
C LYS A 9 24.90 6.28 -13.44
N PHE A 10 25.50 5.90 -12.31
CA PHE A 10 25.23 6.52 -11.01
C PHE A 10 26.24 7.62 -10.68
N LYS A 11 25.75 8.80 -10.26
CA LYS A 11 26.55 9.93 -9.78
C LYS A 11 26.19 10.24 -8.32
N SER A 12 26.94 9.69 -7.36
CA SER A 12 26.73 9.96 -5.93
C SER A 12 27.28 11.33 -5.51
N GLY A 13 26.81 11.84 -4.37
CA GLY A 13 27.29 13.10 -3.78
C GLY A 13 26.95 14.35 -4.59
N GLN A 14 26.18 14.23 -5.67
CA GLN A 14 25.73 15.35 -6.49
C GLN A 14 24.30 15.72 -6.11
N ARG A 15 24.18 16.82 -5.36
CA ARG A 15 22.88 17.42 -5.06
C ARG A 15 22.40 18.19 -6.29
N VAL A 16 21.11 18.06 -6.61
CA VAL A 16 20.44 18.86 -7.63
C VAL A 16 19.86 20.09 -6.94
N ASP A 17 20.40 21.27 -7.26
CA ASP A 17 19.99 22.54 -6.64
C ASP A 17 19.15 23.43 -7.57
N SER A 18 19.04 23.09 -8.86
CA SER A 18 18.29 23.84 -9.87
C SER A 18 17.73 22.91 -10.95
N MET A 19 16.43 22.98 -11.20
CA MET A 19 15.79 22.29 -12.32
C MET A 19 16.23 22.90 -13.65
N ARG A 20 16.37 24.24 -13.72
CA ARG A 20 16.87 24.93 -14.92
C ARG A 20 18.27 24.44 -15.31
N ALA A 21 19.20 24.36 -14.36
CA ALA A 21 20.55 23.84 -14.62
C ALA A 21 20.56 22.36 -15.03
N LEU A 22 19.56 21.58 -14.62
CA LEU A 22 19.39 20.19 -15.06
C LEU A 22 18.84 20.13 -16.50
N LEU A 23 17.88 20.98 -16.84
CA LEU A 23 17.33 21.12 -18.19
C LEU A 23 18.41 21.59 -19.19
N ASP A 24 19.26 22.53 -18.79
CA ASP A 24 20.35 23.07 -19.62
C ASP A 24 21.42 22.02 -19.99
N GLN A 25 21.44 20.87 -19.31
CA GLN A 25 22.31 19.74 -19.68
C GLN A 25 21.82 18.98 -20.93
N GLY A 26 20.61 19.25 -21.41
CA GLY A 26 20.10 18.70 -22.68
C GLY A 26 19.67 17.25 -22.62
N TYR A 27 19.15 16.77 -21.48
CA TYR A 27 18.54 15.43 -21.40
C TYR A 27 17.18 15.40 -22.12
N ASP A 28 16.94 14.35 -22.90
CA ASP A 28 15.68 14.15 -23.64
C ASP A 28 14.47 13.94 -22.72
N ALA A 29 14.69 13.36 -21.54
CA ALA A 29 13.68 13.18 -20.50
C ALA A 29 14.32 13.22 -19.10
N ILE A 30 13.59 13.78 -18.13
CA ILE A 30 13.98 13.87 -16.73
C ILE A 30 12.89 13.21 -15.88
N PHE A 31 13.29 12.31 -14.98
CA PHE A 31 12.39 11.71 -13.98
C PHE A 31 12.76 12.18 -12.59
N VAL A 32 11.81 12.79 -11.89
CA VAL A 32 11.97 13.30 -10.52
C VAL A 32 11.40 12.29 -9.53
N GLY A 33 12.31 11.55 -8.89
CA GLY A 33 12.03 10.60 -7.82
C GLY A 33 12.62 11.02 -6.47
N SER A 34 12.65 12.32 -6.16
CA SER A 34 13.32 12.87 -4.97
C SER A 34 12.59 12.65 -3.63
N GLY A 35 11.42 11.99 -3.65
CA GLY A 35 10.58 11.76 -2.48
C GLY A 35 9.89 13.02 -1.92
N ALA A 36 9.39 12.90 -0.69
CA ALA A 36 8.79 14.00 0.10
C ALA A 36 9.65 14.31 1.34
N PRO A 37 10.84 14.90 1.18
CA PRO A 37 11.85 14.93 2.24
C PRO A 37 11.54 15.87 3.40
N ARG A 38 10.55 16.77 3.29
CA ARG A 38 10.30 17.78 4.33
C ARG A 38 9.35 17.24 5.39
N GLY A 39 9.83 17.01 6.60
CA GLY A 39 8.96 16.76 7.74
C GLY A 39 8.14 18.00 8.11
N ARG A 40 6.89 17.80 8.54
CA ARG A 40 6.05 18.86 9.08
C ARG A 40 6.49 19.22 10.48
N ASP A 41 6.54 20.51 10.76
CA ASP A 41 6.80 21.05 12.10
C ASP A 41 5.49 21.52 12.77
N LEU A 42 5.59 21.84 14.06
CA LEU A 42 4.51 22.43 14.86
C LEU A 42 4.89 23.85 15.26
N ASP A 43 3.99 24.80 14.97
CA ASP A 43 4.13 26.19 15.42
C ASP A 43 3.28 26.41 16.67
N VAL A 44 3.87 26.13 17.83
CA VAL A 44 3.26 26.30 19.15
C VAL A 44 4.24 27.01 20.10
N PRO A 45 3.76 27.74 21.12
CA PRO A 45 4.65 28.44 22.06
C PRO A 45 5.70 27.52 22.69
N GLY A 46 6.91 28.05 22.90
CA GLY A 46 8.06 27.32 23.45
C GLY A 46 8.86 26.51 22.42
N ARG A 47 8.34 26.32 21.19
CA ARG A 47 9.01 25.54 20.13
C ARG A 47 10.40 26.06 19.77
N LYS A 48 10.58 27.38 19.76
CA LYS A 48 11.84 28.04 19.36
C LYS A 48 12.83 28.05 20.52
N GLU A 49 12.34 28.32 21.71
CA GLU A 49 13.10 28.43 22.95
C GLU A 49 13.72 27.09 23.35
N ALA A 50 12.98 25.98 23.16
CA ALA A 50 13.42 24.62 23.47
C ALA A 50 13.92 23.83 22.23
N ALA A 51 14.26 24.51 21.13
CA ALA A 51 14.56 23.87 19.84
C ALA A 51 15.72 22.85 19.89
N ALA A 52 16.64 22.96 20.86
CA ALA A 52 17.76 22.03 21.02
C ALA A 52 17.35 20.58 21.31
N ASN A 53 16.13 20.36 21.84
CA ASN A 53 15.61 19.03 22.19
C ASN A 53 14.31 18.70 21.47
N ILE A 54 13.99 19.42 20.38
CA ILE A 54 12.82 19.17 19.55
C ILE A 54 13.31 18.84 18.14
N HIS A 55 13.07 17.61 17.71
CA HIS A 55 13.55 17.09 16.45
C HIS A 55 12.39 16.75 15.52
N ILE A 56 12.56 17.01 14.23
CA ILE A 56 11.67 16.48 13.20
C ILE A 56 11.95 14.98 13.08
N GLY A 57 10.90 14.16 13.20
CA GLY A 57 11.05 12.71 13.34
C GLY A 57 11.78 12.05 12.17
N ILE A 58 11.49 12.46 10.93
CA ILE A 58 12.15 11.89 9.75
C ILE A 58 13.65 12.23 9.70
N ASP A 59 14.02 13.47 10.05
CA ASP A 59 15.41 13.92 10.09
C ASP A 59 16.19 13.24 11.23
N TRP A 60 15.52 13.04 12.36
CA TRP A 60 16.07 12.31 13.51
C TRP A 60 16.31 10.85 13.16
N LEU A 61 15.34 10.15 12.55
CA LEU A 61 15.50 8.76 12.10
C LEU A 61 16.63 8.60 11.09
N ALA A 62 16.72 9.51 10.12
CA ALA A 62 17.83 9.53 9.17
C ALA A 62 19.17 9.69 9.90
N SER A 63 19.25 10.61 10.86
CA SER A 63 20.45 10.84 11.67
C SER A 63 20.83 9.63 12.53
N VAL A 64 19.85 8.88 13.06
CA VAL A 64 20.09 7.61 13.76
C VAL A 64 20.61 6.54 12.81
N SER A 65 19.99 6.40 11.63
CA SER A 65 20.40 5.43 10.60
C SER A 65 21.83 5.66 10.12
N PHE A 66 22.23 6.92 9.91
CA PHE A 66 23.59 7.30 9.52
C PHE A 66 24.58 7.37 10.69
N GLY A 67 24.14 7.10 11.92
CA GLY A 67 25.00 7.08 13.12
C GLY A 67 25.45 8.46 13.60
N HIS A 68 24.77 9.54 13.19
CA HIS A 68 24.99 10.89 13.71
C HIS A 68 24.38 11.07 15.11
N ILE A 69 23.33 10.30 15.42
CA ILE A 69 22.71 10.24 16.75
C ILE A 69 22.88 8.83 17.30
N THR A 70 23.52 8.72 18.48
CA THR A 70 23.82 7.44 19.13
C THR A 70 23.12 7.26 20.49
N SER A 71 22.36 8.26 20.94
CA SER A 71 21.60 8.21 22.21
C SER A 71 20.43 9.19 22.18
N VAL A 72 19.43 8.96 23.03
CA VAL A 72 18.28 9.85 23.26
C VAL A 72 18.18 10.22 24.76
N LYS A 73 17.41 11.25 25.12
CA LYS A 73 17.12 11.56 26.54
C LYS A 73 16.24 10.50 27.21
N GLU A 74 16.16 10.54 28.55
CA GLU A 74 15.44 9.52 29.30
C GLU A 74 13.92 9.58 29.09
N ARG A 75 13.33 10.78 29.03
CA ARG A 75 11.88 10.98 28.83
C ARG A 75 11.61 11.57 27.45
N VAL A 76 11.03 10.76 26.56
CA VAL A 76 10.83 11.11 25.15
C VAL A 76 9.35 11.10 24.82
N ILE A 77 8.88 12.17 24.18
CA ILE A 77 7.54 12.22 23.58
C ILE A 77 7.67 12.15 22.06
N VAL A 78 6.88 11.28 21.44
CA VAL A 78 6.75 11.21 19.97
C VAL A 78 5.37 11.69 19.57
N LEU A 79 5.31 12.73 18.74
CA LEU A 79 4.06 13.34 18.29
C LEU A 79 3.67 12.77 16.93
N GLY A 80 2.53 12.07 16.86
CA GLY A 80 2.01 11.55 15.60
C GLY A 80 1.46 10.13 15.72
N GLY A 81 0.75 9.69 14.69
CA GLY A 81 0.12 8.37 14.64
C GLY A 81 0.28 7.66 13.30
N GLY A 82 1.36 7.96 12.55
CA GLY A 82 1.75 7.24 11.34
C GLY A 82 2.98 6.35 11.59
N ASN A 83 3.41 5.61 10.57
CA ASN A 83 4.56 4.68 10.69
C ASN A 83 5.83 5.38 11.19
N THR A 84 6.14 6.59 10.71
CA THR A 84 7.28 7.39 11.21
C THR A 84 7.23 7.63 12.72
N ALA A 85 6.04 7.76 13.32
CA ALA A 85 5.92 7.92 14.77
C ALA A 85 6.22 6.62 15.51
N MET A 86 5.82 5.47 14.94
CA MET A 86 6.12 4.14 15.49
C MET A 86 7.63 3.86 15.38
N ASP A 87 8.23 4.16 14.23
CA ASP A 87 9.68 4.05 14.02
C ASP A 87 10.46 4.92 15.01
N CYS A 88 10.05 6.19 15.19
CA CYS A 88 10.66 7.11 16.14
C CYS A 88 10.59 6.58 17.58
N CYS A 89 9.43 6.08 18.04
CA CYS A 89 9.28 5.67 19.43
C CYS A 89 10.04 4.38 19.74
N ARG A 90 9.97 3.39 18.85
CA ARG A 90 10.69 2.12 18.94
C ARG A 90 12.20 2.33 18.85
N SER A 91 12.65 3.25 17.98
CA SER A 91 14.05 3.66 17.90
C SER A 91 14.49 4.38 19.18
N ALA A 92 13.74 5.37 19.65
CA ALA A 92 14.06 6.08 20.91
C ALA A 92 14.20 5.11 22.09
N ARG A 93 13.32 4.10 22.17
CA ARG A 93 13.39 3.06 23.20
C ARG A 93 14.69 2.26 23.14
N ARG A 94 15.14 1.87 21.96
CA ARG A 94 16.42 1.17 21.72
C ARG A 94 17.65 2.06 21.94
N MET A 95 17.50 3.36 21.79
CA MET A 95 18.57 4.36 21.96
C MET A 95 18.76 4.81 23.42
N GLY A 96 18.12 4.13 24.37
CA GLY A 96 18.26 4.37 25.81
C GLY A 96 17.12 5.18 26.45
N GLY A 97 16.06 5.49 25.69
CA GLY A 97 14.88 6.16 26.22
C GLY A 97 14.18 5.30 27.29
N LYS A 98 14.10 5.79 28.53
CA LYS A 98 13.52 5.06 29.67
C LYS A 98 11.99 5.18 29.70
N GLU A 99 11.47 6.37 29.41
CA GLU A 99 10.05 6.68 29.32
C GLU A 99 9.74 7.27 27.95
N VAL A 100 9.42 6.41 26.99
CA VAL A 100 8.98 6.83 25.66
C VAL A 100 7.46 6.79 25.60
N LYS A 101 6.81 7.86 25.15
CA LYS A 101 5.35 7.93 25.00
C LYS A 101 5.02 8.42 23.59
N VAL A 102 4.07 7.78 22.93
CA VAL A 102 3.47 8.31 21.70
C VAL A 102 2.26 9.13 22.06
N ILE A 103 2.11 10.32 21.49
CA ILE A 103 0.98 11.19 21.73
C ILE A 103 0.35 11.57 20.39
N VAL A 104 -0.95 11.33 20.26
CA VAL A 104 -1.68 11.48 19.01
C VAL A 104 -3.04 12.14 19.24
N ARG A 105 -3.47 12.95 18.26
CA ARG A 105 -4.76 13.67 18.31
C ARG A 105 -5.97 12.83 17.89
N SER A 106 -5.77 11.70 17.22
CA SER A 106 -6.82 10.79 16.77
C SER A 106 -7.07 9.67 17.77
N GLY A 107 -8.15 8.92 17.57
CA GLY A 107 -8.33 7.64 18.27
C GLY A 107 -7.31 6.58 17.82
N PHE A 108 -7.15 5.54 18.62
CA PHE A 108 -6.20 4.43 18.36
C PHE A 108 -6.49 3.70 17.05
N GLU A 109 -7.77 3.41 16.78
CA GLU A 109 -8.21 2.73 15.54
C GLU A 109 -8.06 3.61 14.30
N GLU A 110 -8.05 4.93 14.49
CA GLU A 110 -7.99 5.91 13.41
C GLU A 110 -6.55 6.35 13.08
N MET A 111 -5.57 5.82 13.82
CA MET A 111 -4.16 6.06 13.53
C MET A 111 -3.83 5.58 12.11
N LYS A 112 -2.98 6.34 11.42
CA LYS A 112 -2.52 6.00 10.07
C LYS A 112 -1.46 4.90 10.07
N ALA A 113 -0.87 4.61 11.22
CA ALA A 113 0.10 3.56 11.38
C ALA A 113 -0.55 2.20 11.13
N SER A 114 0.20 1.30 10.52
CA SER A 114 -0.26 -0.07 10.30
C SER A 114 -0.62 -0.75 11.63
N PRO A 115 -1.64 -1.63 11.68
CA PRO A 115 -2.04 -2.30 12.91
C PRO A 115 -0.89 -3.00 13.65
N TRP A 116 -0.05 -3.73 12.91
CA TRP A 116 1.10 -4.44 13.47
C TRP A 116 2.17 -3.51 14.06
N GLU A 117 2.39 -2.32 13.49
CA GLU A 117 3.33 -1.32 14.07
C GLU A 117 2.84 -0.79 15.42
N LYS A 118 1.52 -0.63 15.58
CA LYS A 118 0.92 -0.23 16.85
C LYS A 118 1.09 -1.32 17.91
N GLU A 119 0.83 -2.57 17.53
CA GLU A 119 0.99 -3.75 18.40
C GLU A 119 2.45 -3.89 18.86
N ASP A 120 3.40 -3.75 17.94
CA ASP A 120 4.83 -3.80 18.23
C ASP A 120 5.27 -2.73 19.23
N ALA A 121 4.85 -1.48 19.04
CA ALA A 121 5.15 -0.40 19.97
C ALA A 121 4.58 -0.70 21.38
N GLN A 122 3.37 -1.26 21.46
CA GLN A 122 2.76 -1.67 22.72
C GLN A 122 3.50 -2.85 23.38
N HIS A 123 3.93 -3.85 22.60
CA HIS A 123 4.74 -4.97 23.09
C HIS A 123 6.09 -4.51 23.67
N GLU A 124 6.65 -3.42 23.16
CA GLU A 124 7.85 -2.79 23.72
C GLU A 124 7.59 -1.91 24.95
N GLY A 125 6.33 -1.86 25.41
CA GLY A 125 5.91 -1.11 26.59
C GLY A 125 5.77 0.39 26.36
N ILE A 126 5.60 0.83 25.11
CA ILE A 126 5.46 2.24 24.76
C ILE A 126 3.97 2.65 24.81
N PRO A 127 3.53 3.44 25.80
CA PRO A 127 2.14 3.90 25.87
C PRO A 127 1.81 4.86 24.72
N ILE A 128 0.59 4.71 24.19
CA ILE A 128 0.01 5.60 23.18
C ILE A 128 -1.13 6.38 23.83
N LEU A 129 -0.95 7.70 23.95
CA LEU A 129 -1.92 8.65 24.49
C LEU A 129 -2.74 9.24 23.35
N ASN A 130 -4.00 8.82 23.24
CA ASN A 130 -4.92 9.24 22.19
C ASN A 130 -5.67 10.52 22.57
N PHE A 131 -6.18 11.24 21.56
CA PHE A 131 -6.97 12.46 21.72
C PHE A 131 -6.28 13.60 22.50
N HIS A 132 -4.96 13.74 22.32
CA HIS A 132 -4.19 14.83 22.89
C HIS A 132 -3.70 15.74 21.77
N VAL A 133 -4.02 17.04 21.84
CA VAL A 133 -3.57 18.05 20.88
C VAL A 133 -2.47 18.91 21.51
N PRO A 134 -1.27 19.01 20.90
CA PRO A 134 -0.21 19.93 21.33
C PRO A 134 -0.69 21.37 21.57
N LYS A 135 -0.41 21.94 22.75
CA LYS A 135 -0.63 23.37 23.05
C LYS A 135 0.66 24.17 23.21
N THR A 136 1.58 23.73 24.06
CA THR A 136 2.81 24.47 24.40
C THR A 136 3.95 23.52 24.74
N PHE A 137 5.17 23.87 24.33
CA PHE A 137 6.39 23.26 24.86
C PHE A 137 6.78 24.00 26.14
N GLU A 138 6.80 23.28 27.26
CA GLU A 138 7.21 23.84 28.54
C GLU A 138 8.72 23.83 28.66
N HIS A 139 9.30 24.97 29.03
CA HIS A 139 10.74 25.10 29.18
C HIS A 139 11.11 25.98 30.36
N ASP A 140 12.28 25.70 30.93
CA ASP A 140 12.93 26.55 31.94
C ASP A 140 14.29 27.01 31.37
N ASN A 141 14.44 28.32 31.14
CA ASN A 141 15.66 28.91 30.57
C ASN A 141 16.17 28.21 29.29
N GLY A 142 15.25 27.86 28.38
CA GLY A 142 15.54 27.17 27.11
C GLY A 142 15.73 25.65 27.22
N LYS A 143 15.67 25.08 28.44
CA LYS A 143 15.67 23.62 28.64
C LYS A 143 14.24 23.09 28.62
N LEU A 144 13.94 22.14 27.74
CA LEU A 144 12.66 21.45 27.70
C LEU A 144 12.40 20.70 29.02
N THR A 145 11.20 20.88 29.59
CA THR A 145 10.78 20.21 30.84
C THR A 145 9.51 19.39 30.68
N GLY A 146 8.71 19.68 29.65
CA GLY A 146 7.46 19.00 29.37
C GLY A 146 6.75 19.57 28.15
N MET A 147 5.58 19.02 27.86
CA MET A 147 4.68 19.53 26.84
C MET A 147 3.25 19.46 27.33
N THR A 148 2.50 20.53 27.11
CA THR A 148 1.10 20.64 27.53
C THR A 148 0.18 20.31 26.36
N PHE A 149 -0.89 19.56 26.65
CA PHE A 149 -1.85 19.06 25.67
C PHE A 149 -3.29 19.40 26.07
N GLU A 150 -4.11 19.74 25.08
CA GLU A 150 -5.56 19.80 25.24
C GLU A 150 -6.17 18.42 25.01
N ILE A 151 -7.07 17.99 25.91
CA ILE A 151 -7.85 16.78 25.71
C ILE A 151 -9.01 17.09 24.76
N VAL A 152 -9.10 16.33 23.68
CA VAL A 152 -10.15 16.46 22.68
C VAL A 152 -11.00 15.19 22.59
N ARG A 153 -12.10 15.27 21.86
CA ARG A 153 -12.89 14.09 21.47
C ARG A 153 -13.33 14.22 20.01
N ALA A 154 -13.46 13.08 19.35
CA ALA A 154 -13.99 13.05 17.99
C ALA A 154 -15.51 13.19 17.98
N VAL A 155 -16.02 14.11 17.15
CA VAL A 155 -17.44 14.26 16.83
C VAL A 155 -17.59 14.07 15.33
N TYR A 156 -18.58 13.28 14.94
CA TYR A 156 -18.92 12.99 13.55
C TYR A 156 -20.17 13.77 13.17
N ASP A 157 -20.13 14.47 12.04
CA ASP A 157 -21.32 15.10 11.48
C ASP A 157 -22.20 14.08 10.72
N ALA A 158 -23.38 14.52 10.28
CA ALA A 158 -24.32 13.70 9.52
C ALA A 158 -23.76 13.18 8.17
N LYS A 159 -22.61 13.71 7.72
CA LYS A 159 -21.90 13.29 6.50
C LYS A 159 -20.68 12.41 6.83
N GLY A 160 -20.51 12.00 8.08
CA GLY A 160 -19.37 11.20 8.54
C GLY A 160 -18.05 11.98 8.64
N LYS A 161 -18.06 13.31 8.48
CA LYS A 161 -16.84 14.11 8.64
C LYS A 161 -16.50 14.25 10.11
N ARG A 162 -15.30 13.80 10.44
CA ARG A 162 -14.75 13.87 11.80
C ARG A 162 -14.20 15.27 12.10
N THR A 163 -14.57 15.80 13.27
CA THR A 163 -14.00 17.01 13.85
C THR A 163 -13.56 16.73 15.29
N LEU A 164 -12.41 17.26 15.70
CA LEU A 164 -11.94 17.18 17.08
C LEU A 164 -12.44 18.41 17.83
N VAL A 165 -13.10 18.21 18.97
CA VAL A 165 -13.58 19.30 19.85
C VAL A 165 -12.96 19.15 21.23
N PRO A 166 -12.62 20.26 21.91
CA PRO A 166 -12.16 20.20 23.30
C PRO A 166 -13.19 19.52 24.21
N THR A 167 -12.73 18.72 25.16
CA THR A 167 -13.61 18.07 26.15
C THR A 167 -14.00 19.01 27.29
N GLY A 168 -13.22 20.07 27.51
CA GLY A 168 -13.34 20.96 28.68
C GLY A 168 -12.63 20.42 29.92
N GLU A 169 -11.99 19.26 29.83
CA GLU A 169 -11.09 18.76 30.86
C GLU A 169 -9.84 19.64 30.97
N PRO A 170 -9.18 19.70 32.15
CA PRO A 170 -7.95 20.47 32.31
C PRO A 170 -6.86 19.97 31.36
N ASP A 171 -6.05 20.92 30.86
CA ASP A 171 -4.90 20.61 30.03
C ASP A 171 -3.95 19.65 30.77
N VAL A 172 -3.35 18.71 30.02
CA VAL A 172 -2.45 17.69 30.56
C VAL A 172 -1.00 18.07 30.28
N LEU A 173 -0.21 18.21 31.33
CA LEU A 173 1.24 18.34 31.23
C LEU A 173 1.89 16.94 31.21
N VAL A 174 2.61 16.62 30.14
CA VAL A 174 3.43 15.41 30.06
C VAL A 174 4.91 15.80 30.18
N PRO A 175 5.60 15.40 31.28
CA PRO A 175 7.01 15.69 31.44
C PRO A 175 7.88 14.99 30.38
N CYS A 176 8.80 15.72 29.78
CA CYS A 176 9.73 15.19 28.78
C CYS A 176 11.01 16.03 28.70
N ASP A 177 12.06 15.40 28.19
CA ASP A 177 13.37 16.02 27.96
C ASP A 177 13.72 16.09 26.47
N GLU A 178 12.98 15.37 25.62
CA GLU A 178 13.14 15.35 24.16
C GLU A 178 11.80 15.08 23.47
N VAL A 179 11.54 15.78 22.36
CA VAL A 179 10.32 15.61 21.55
C VAL A 179 10.69 15.29 20.11
N LEU A 180 10.07 14.25 19.57
CA LEU A 180 10.17 13.84 18.17
C LEU A 180 8.85 14.18 17.45
N VAL A 181 8.88 15.15 16.56
CA VAL A 181 7.72 15.64 15.80
C VAL A 181 7.55 14.79 14.53
N ALA A 182 6.61 13.85 14.54
CA ALA A 182 6.31 12.91 13.45
C ALA A 182 4.86 13.09 12.94
N VAL A 183 4.43 14.34 12.73
CA VAL A 183 3.04 14.70 12.38
C VAL A 183 2.76 14.68 10.86
N GLY A 184 3.73 14.28 10.05
CA GLY A 184 3.60 14.09 8.61
C GLY A 184 4.81 14.57 7.83
N GLN A 185 4.79 14.30 6.54
CA GLN A 185 5.78 14.79 5.57
C GLN A 185 5.07 15.58 4.47
N GLU A 186 5.83 16.42 3.79
CA GLU A 186 5.39 17.26 2.68
C GLU A 186 6.43 17.25 1.57
N ASN A 187 5.91 17.39 0.36
CA ASN A 187 6.72 17.64 -0.80
C ASN A 187 7.33 19.04 -0.70
N ALA A 188 8.62 19.11 -0.96
CA ALA A 188 9.34 20.38 -1.00
C ALA A 188 10.31 20.35 -2.18
N PHE A 189 10.07 21.24 -3.13
CA PHE A 189 10.89 21.41 -4.33
C PHE A 189 11.53 22.80 -4.38
N PRO A 190 12.32 23.22 -3.37
CA PRO A 190 12.96 24.54 -3.39
C PRO A 190 13.98 24.69 -4.54
N TRP A 191 14.43 23.57 -5.10
CA TRP A 191 15.35 23.48 -6.22
C TRP A 191 14.65 23.53 -7.59
N ILE A 192 13.31 23.51 -7.64
CA ILE A 192 12.55 23.67 -8.89
C ILE A 192 12.05 25.11 -8.96
N GLU A 193 12.62 25.89 -9.89
CA GLU A 193 12.21 27.26 -10.10
C GLU A 193 10.77 27.35 -10.58
N ARG A 194 9.95 28.24 -10.00
CA ARG A 194 8.50 28.32 -10.33
C ARG A 194 8.21 28.81 -11.75
N ASP A 195 9.20 29.41 -12.40
CA ASP A 195 9.13 29.90 -13.78
C ASP A 195 9.78 28.92 -14.78
N CYS A 196 10.13 27.68 -14.37
CA CYS A 196 10.70 26.67 -15.28
C CYS A 196 9.65 25.94 -16.15
N GLY A 197 8.36 26.30 -16.06
CA GLY A 197 7.27 25.69 -16.84
C GLY A 197 6.62 24.45 -16.21
N ILE A 198 6.97 24.13 -14.96
CA ILE A 198 6.32 23.09 -14.16
C ILE A 198 5.30 23.74 -13.21
N ASP A 199 4.02 23.42 -13.39
CA ASP A 199 2.94 23.88 -12.54
C ASP A 199 2.82 23.01 -11.29
N PHE A 200 2.43 23.64 -10.19
CA PHE A 200 2.20 22.98 -8.92
C PHE A 200 0.83 23.37 -8.37
N ASP A 201 0.19 22.43 -7.69
CA ASP A 201 -1.09 22.66 -7.03
C ASP A 201 -0.92 23.48 -5.72
N LYS A 202 -2.05 23.75 -5.05
CA LYS A 202 -2.09 24.48 -3.78
C LYS A 202 -1.34 23.79 -2.63
N TRP A 203 -1.02 22.51 -2.76
CA TRP A 203 -0.29 21.70 -1.79
C TRP A 203 1.20 21.59 -2.14
N GLY A 204 1.63 22.20 -3.25
CA GLY A 204 3.01 22.14 -3.71
C GLY A 204 3.38 20.83 -4.41
N LEU A 205 2.39 20.04 -4.85
CA LEU A 205 2.58 18.86 -5.68
C LEU A 205 2.58 19.24 -7.16
N PRO A 206 3.39 18.58 -8.01
CA PRO A 206 3.39 18.85 -9.45
C PRO A 206 2.01 18.50 -10.04
N VAL A 207 1.53 19.32 -10.98
CA VAL A 207 0.35 18.98 -11.77
C VAL A 207 0.76 17.97 -12.83
N LEU A 208 0.20 16.77 -12.77
CA LEU A 208 0.56 15.65 -13.64
C LEU A 208 -0.62 15.24 -14.53
N GLY A 209 -0.32 14.83 -15.76
CA GLY A 209 -1.32 14.23 -16.65
C GLY A 209 -1.83 12.89 -16.09
N GLU A 210 -3.13 12.64 -16.18
CA GLU A 210 -3.79 11.45 -15.63
C GLU A 210 -3.14 10.15 -16.14
N GLY A 211 -2.60 9.35 -15.21
CA GLY A 211 -1.91 8.10 -15.54
C GLY A 211 -0.60 8.25 -16.32
N THR A 212 -0.17 9.45 -16.73
CA THR A 212 1.04 9.63 -17.56
C THR A 212 2.29 9.88 -16.74
N PHE A 213 2.15 10.40 -15.51
CA PHE A 213 3.26 10.89 -14.67
C PHE A 213 4.04 12.07 -15.28
N GLN A 214 3.57 12.61 -16.41
CA GLN A 214 4.16 13.75 -17.10
C GLN A 214 3.70 15.04 -16.43
N SER A 215 4.64 15.95 -16.16
CA SER A 215 4.32 17.29 -15.68
C SER A 215 3.84 18.20 -16.81
N THR A 216 3.49 19.45 -16.48
CA THR A 216 3.17 20.47 -17.50
C THR A 216 4.36 20.82 -18.41
N LEU A 217 5.58 20.48 -18.00
CA LEU A 217 6.75 20.52 -18.88
C LEU A 217 6.96 19.13 -19.52
N PRO A 218 6.79 18.98 -20.86
CA PRO A 218 6.64 17.67 -21.51
C PRO A 218 7.78 16.67 -21.31
N ASN A 219 9.02 17.14 -21.12
CA ASN A 219 10.18 16.28 -20.91
C ASN A 219 10.47 15.98 -19.42
N VAL A 220 9.62 16.42 -18.49
CA VAL A 220 9.79 16.19 -17.05
C VAL A 220 8.64 15.35 -16.49
N PHE A 221 8.99 14.27 -15.81
CA PHE A 221 8.09 13.31 -15.18
C PHE A 221 8.37 13.23 -13.69
N PHE A 222 7.36 12.85 -12.90
CA PHE A 222 7.49 12.66 -11.45
C PHE A 222 6.97 11.28 -11.06
N GLY A 223 7.56 10.65 -10.05
CA GLY A 223 7.05 9.39 -9.52
C GLY A 223 7.33 9.19 -8.04
N GLY A 224 6.73 8.14 -7.48
CA GLY A 224 6.76 7.88 -6.04
C GLY A 224 6.20 9.05 -5.23
N ASP A 225 6.79 9.29 -4.05
CA ASP A 225 6.30 10.33 -3.16
C ASP A 225 6.45 11.73 -3.76
N ALA A 226 7.39 11.94 -4.69
CA ALA A 226 7.55 13.23 -5.38
C ALA A 226 6.34 13.61 -6.25
N ALA A 227 5.57 12.62 -6.72
CA ALA A 227 4.39 12.84 -7.56
C ALA A 227 3.12 13.10 -6.72
N TYR A 228 2.82 12.22 -5.76
CA TYR A 228 1.51 12.17 -5.09
C TYR A 228 1.58 12.25 -3.57
N GLY A 229 2.76 12.59 -3.03
CA GLY A 229 3.03 12.61 -1.60
C GLY A 229 3.31 11.22 -1.01
N PRO A 230 3.58 11.16 0.30
CA PRO A 230 4.08 9.95 0.97
C PRO A 230 3.11 8.77 0.87
N LYS A 231 3.58 7.67 0.28
CA LYS A 231 2.88 6.38 0.12
C LYS A 231 3.79 5.21 0.53
N ASN A 232 3.36 3.98 0.25
CA ASN A 232 4.17 2.78 0.51
C ASN A 232 5.28 2.64 -0.54
N ILE A 233 6.38 2.00 -0.17
CA ILE A 233 7.52 1.75 -1.07
C ILE A 233 7.10 1.06 -2.38
N ILE A 234 6.18 0.11 -2.32
CA ILE A 234 5.69 -0.61 -3.50
C ILE A 234 4.94 0.30 -4.47
N THR A 235 4.24 1.32 -3.95
CA THR A 235 3.58 2.34 -4.77
C THR A 235 4.62 3.18 -5.51
N ALA A 236 5.73 3.54 -4.87
CA ALA A 236 6.82 4.26 -5.52
C ALA A 236 7.50 3.44 -6.62
N VAL A 237 7.69 2.13 -6.40
CA VAL A 237 8.19 1.21 -7.43
C VAL A 237 7.23 1.13 -8.60
N ALA A 238 5.92 0.96 -8.35
CA ALA A 238 4.90 0.95 -9.39
C ALA A 238 4.94 2.24 -10.23
N HIS A 239 4.95 3.40 -9.59
CA HIS A 239 5.07 4.70 -10.28
C HIS A 239 6.34 4.78 -11.15
N GLY A 240 7.45 4.21 -10.71
CA GLY A 240 8.68 4.14 -11.51
C GLY A 240 8.51 3.32 -12.79
N HIS A 241 7.89 2.13 -12.70
CA HIS A 241 7.57 1.31 -13.88
C HIS A 241 6.60 2.02 -14.83
N GLU A 242 5.59 2.69 -14.27
CA GLU A 242 4.58 3.37 -15.04
C GLU A 242 5.11 4.61 -15.76
N ALA A 243 5.89 5.45 -15.08
CA ALA A 243 6.57 6.59 -15.67
C ALA A 243 7.59 6.16 -16.73
N ALA A 244 8.27 5.02 -16.54
CA ALA A 244 9.19 4.48 -17.55
C ALA A 244 8.48 4.17 -18.89
N VAL A 245 7.24 3.69 -18.85
CA VAL A 245 6.42 3.48 -20.06
C VAL A 245 6.14 4.81 -20.76
N SER A 246 5.73 5.84 -20.01
CA SER A 246 5.46 7.17 -20.58
C SER A 246 6.73 7.81 -21.16
N ILE A 247 7.87 7.64 -20.50
CA ILE A 247 9.17 8.13 -20.97
C ILE A 247 9.57 7.41 -22.26
N ASP A 248 9.43 6.08 -22.36
CA ASP A 248 9.74 5.36 -23.61
C ASP A 248 8.89 5.88 -24.77
N ARG A 249 7.59 6.09 -24.55
CA ARG A 249 6.69 6.66 -25.56
C ARG A 249 7.11 8.08 -25.98
N LEU A 250 7.43 8.96 -25.03
CA LEU A 250 7.96 10.29 -25.33
C LEU A 250 9.22 10.22 -26.20
N LEU A 251 10.19 9.40 -25.82
CA LEU A 251 11.48 9.26 -26.53
C LEU A 251 11.30 8.70 -27.95
N ASN A 252 10.23 7.92 -28.18
CA ASN A 252 9.86 7.42 -29.50
C ASN A 252 8.89 8.34 -30.25
N ARG A 253 8.60 9.55 -29.73
CA ARG A 253 7.68 10.54 -30.32
C ARG A 253 6.24 10.03 -30.45
N GLU A 254 5.82 9.19 -29.52
CA GLU A 254 4.47 8.66 -29.42
C GLU A 254 3.66 9.44 -28.37
N ASP A 255 2.33 9.33 -28.45
CA ASP A 255 1.44 9.96 -27.49
C ASP A 255 1.55 9.28 -26.11
N VAL A 256 1.99 10.03 -25.10
CA VAL A 256 2.18 9.56 -23.72
C VAL A 256 0.88 9.24 -22.99
N SER A 257 -0.25 9.81 -23.43
CA SER A 257 -1.57 9.53 -22.86
C SER A 257 -2.10 8.15 -23.24
N ARG A 258 -1.60 7.61 -24.36
CA ARG A 258 -2.02 6.31 -24.91
C ARG A 258 -1.19 5.16 -24.35
N ARG A 259 -1.20 5.00 -23.03
CA ARG A 259 -0.49 3.89 -22.35
C ARG A 259 -1.22 2.57 -22.59
N PRO A 260 -0.53 1.52 -23.07
CA PRO A 260 -1.16 0.21 -23.20
C PRO A 260 -1.54 -0.37 -21.84
N ALA A 261 -2.76 -0.91 -21.76
CA ALA A 261 -3.22 -1.63 -20.58
C ALA A 261 -2.36 -2.89 -20.33
N PRO A 262 -2.23 -3.33 -19.07
CA PRO A 262 -1.64 -4.63 -18.77
C PRO A 262 -2.27 -5.74 -19.60
N MET A 263 -1.45 -6.65 -20.11
CA MET A 263 -1.95 -7.82 -20.82
C MET A 263 -2.47 -8.82 -19.79
N THR A 264 -3.74 -9.18 -19.91
CA THR A 264 -4.32 -10.30 -19.17
C THR A 264 -4.62 -11.45 -20.14
N ASN A 265 -4.42 -12.67 -19.67
CA ASN A 265 -4.85 -13.86 -20.41
C ASN A 265 -5.36 -14.91 -19.43
N LEU A 266 -6.35 -15.67 -19.89
CA LEU A 266 -6.80 -16.88 -19.23
C LEU A 266 -6.40 -18.06 -20.09
N MET A 267 -5.63 -18.98 -19.52
CA MET A 267 -5.15 -20.16 -20.23
C MET A 267 -5.71 -21.41 -19.56
N SER A 268 -6.45 -22.22 -20.31
CA SER A 268 -6.92 -23.53 -19.85
C SER A 268 -5.77 -24.33 -19.29
N GLN A 269 -5.97 -24.82 -18.08
CA GLN A 269 -4.95 -25.45 -17.29
C GLN A 269 -5.57 -26.68 -16.63
N LYS A 270 -5.00 -27.86 -16.92
CA LYS A 270 -5.45 -29.08 -16.24
C LYS A 270 -5.04 -29.03 -14.78
N MET A 271 -6.04 -29.19 -13.91
CA MET A 271 -5.93 -29.35 -12.46
C MET A 271 -6.56 -30.71 -12.14
N GLY A 272 -5.87 -31.81 -12.47
CA GLY A 272 -6.40 -33.15 -12.24
C GLY A 272 -5.88 -33.74 -10.94
N ILE A 273 -6.65 -34.61 -10.25
CA ILE A 273 -6.26 -35.33 -9.01
C ILE A 273 -4.84 -35.96 -9.06
N HIS A 274 -4.35 -36.36 -10.23
CA HIS A 274 -3.02 -36.94 -10.42
C HIS A 274 -1.96 -35.99 -11.00
N GLU A 275 -2.37 -34.80 -11.44
CA GLU A 275 -1.52 -33.79 -12.11
C GLU A 275 -1.82 -32.39 -11.53
N TRP A 276 -1.92 -32.27 -10.21
CA TRP A 276 -1.96 -30.94 -9.60
C TRP A 276 -0.62 -30.25 -9.89
N ILE A 277 -0.66 -29.07 -10.52
CA ILE A 277 0.51 -28.19 -10.67
C ILE A 277 1.10 -27.85 -9.30
N TYR A 278 0.23 -27.81 -8.29
CA TYR A 278 0.54 -27.41 -6.93
C TYR A 278 0.30 -28.57 -5.97
N ARG A 279 1.29 -28.91 -5.14
CA ARG A 279 1.17 -29.97 -4.13
C ARG A 279 0.40 -29.54 -2.87
N ASN A 280 -0.31 -28.42 -2.94
CA ASN A 280 -0.92 -27.77 -1.79
C ASN A 280 -2.18 -28.50 -1.34
N ALA A 281 -2.27 -28.78 -0.04
CA ALA A 281 -3.50 -29.21 0.61
C ALA A 281 -4.05 -28.05 1.43
N VAL A 282 -5.37 -27.88 1.44
CA VAL A 282 -6.01 -26.91 2.33
C VAL A 282 -5.75 -27.33 3.77
N SER A 283 -5.28 -26.40 4.61
CA SER A 283 -5.04 -26.62 6.04
C SER A 283 -5.81 -25.61 6.87
N ASN A 284 -6.51 -26.11 7.90
CA ASN A 284 -7.22 -25.31 8.91
C ASN A 284 -6.30 -24.77 10.00
N ASP A 285 -4.98 -24.99 9.89
CA ASP A 285 -4.01 -24.43 10.83
C ASP A 285 -4.09 -22.90 10.82
N VAL A 286 -3.74 -22.25 11.93
CA VAL A 286 -3.57 -20.78 11.92
C VAL A 286 -2.27 -20.44 11.19
N ARG A 287 -2.15 -19.23 10.63
CA ARG A 287 -0.86 -18.75 10.10
C ARG A 287 0.19 -18.78 11.21
N PHE A 288 1.38 -19.29 10.89
CA PHE A 288 2.48 -19.26 11.85
C PHE A 288 2.88 -17.80 12.10
N LYS A 289 3.19 -17.47 13.36
CA LYS A 289 3.76 -16.16 13.66
C LYS A 289 5.21 -16.14 13.21
N VAL A 290 5.62 -15.08 12.52
CA VAL A 290 7.01 -14.88 12.13
C VAL A 290 7.87 -14.85 13.40
N PRO A 291 8.92 -15.68 13.51
CA PRO A 291 9.81 -15.68 14.65
C PRO A 291 10.44 -14.31 14.87
N TRP A 292 10.42 -13.85 16.11
CA TRP A 292 11.07 -12.61 16.53
C TRP A 292 12.31 -12.90 17.36
N THR A 293 13.26 -11.98 17.31
CA THR A 293 14.32 -11.92 18.30
C THR A 293 13.76 -11.60 19.69
N LYS A 294 14.48 -12.00 20.74
CA LYS A 294 14.08 -11.69 22.12
C LYS A 294 14.07 -10.19 22.35
N ALA A 295 13.07 -9.70 23.09
CA ALA A 295 12.89 -8.26 23.34
C ALA A 295 14.14 -7.63 23.98
N GLU A 296 14.80 -8.32 24.90
CA GLU A 296 16.01 -7.80 25.57
C GLU A 296 17.16 -7.59 24.56
N THR A 297 17.29 -8.50 23.60
CA THR A 297 18.29 -8.40 22.54
C THR A 297 17.96 -7.28 21.55
N ALA A 298 16.69 -7.19 21.13
CA ALA A 298 16.22 -6.11 20.24
C ALA A 298 16.43 -4.72 20.85
N LEU A 299 16.16 -4.59 22.16
CA LEU A 299 16.28 -3.34 22.90
C LEU A 299 17.74 -2.94 23.15
N ALA A 300 18.66 -3.90 23.22
CA ALA A 300 20.07 -3.62 23.47
C ALA A 300 20.80 -3.03 22.25
N ASN A 301 20.30 -3.24 21.03
CA ASN A 301 20.97 -2.76 19.83
C ASN A 301 19.99 -2.53 18.67
N ILE A 302 19.90 -1.28 18.23
CA ILE A 302 19.04 -0.86 17.10
C ILE A 302 19.39 -1.53 15.76
N LYS A 303 20.59 -2.10 15.61
CA LYS A 303 21.02 -2.78 14.39
C LYS A 303 20.59 -4.24 14.31
N ILE A 304 19.98 -4.78 15.37
CA ILE A 304 19.52 -6.16 15.39
C ILE A 304 18.17 -6.25 14.70
N GLU A 305 18.09 -7.11 13.71
CA GLU A 305 16.84 -7.44 13.02
C GLU A 305 15.86 -8.12 13.99
N VAL A 306 14.64 -7.59 14.07
CA VAL A 306 13.61 -8.09 14.99
C VAL A 306 12.88 -9.27 14.38
N GLU A 307 12.45 -9.15 13.13
CA GLU A 307 11.76 -10.20 12.39
C GLU A 307 12.78 -11.12 11.71
N LEU A 308 12.94 -12.35 12.20
CA LEU A 308 13.96 -13.28 11.71
C LEU A 308 13.55 -14.01 10.43
N GLY A 309 12.30 -13.83 10.00
CA GLY A 309 11.67 -14.62 8.95
C GLY A 309 11.48 -16.09 9.37
N PHE A 310 10.92 -16.88 8.45
CA PHE A 310 10.83 -18.32 8.62
C PHE A 310 12.12 -19.00 8.15
N ASP A 311 12.48 -20.11 8.81
CA ASP A 311 13.40 -21.05 8.20
C ASP A 311 12.79 -21.63 6.92
N ALA A 312 13.65 -22.14 6.02
CA ALA A 312 13.21 -22.61 4.71
C ALA A 312 12.10 -23.68 4.80
N ALA A 313 12.18 -24.60 5.77
CA ALA A 313 11.20 -25.68 5.88
C ALA A 313 9.82 -25.14 6.29
N THR A 314 9.78 -24.25 7.29
CA THR A 314 8.55 -23.56 7.69
C THR A 314 8.00 -22.68 6.56
N ALA A 315 8.86 -21.95 5.85
CA ALA A 315 8.46 -21.12 4.72
C ALA A 315 7.82 -21.95 3.60
N PHE A 316 8.43 -23.08 3.21
CA PHE A 316 7.85 -23.99 2.21
C PHE A 316 6.53 -24.61 2.68
N LYS A 317 6.44 -24.97 3.97
CA LYS A 317 5.20 -25.50 4.55
C LYS A 317 4.07 -24.48 4.48
N GLU A 318 4.33 -23.22 4.88
CA GLU A 318 3.33 -22.15 4.82
C GLU A 318 2.97 -21.81 3.36
N ALA A 319 3.93 -21.76 2.44
CA ALA A 319 3.67 -21.53 1.01
C ALA A 319 2.84 -22.66 0.37
N SER A 320 3.01 -23.90 0.84
CA SER A 320 2.24 -25.07 0.39
C SER A 320 0.78 -25.07 0.87
N ARG A 321 0.33 -24.01 1.56
CA ARG A 321 -1.07 -23.79 1.96
C ARG A 321 -1.78 -22.75 1.08
N CYS A 322 -1.11 -22.19 0.06
CA CYS A 322 -1.71 -21.26 -0.90
C CYS A 322 -3.01 -21.83 -1.47
N LEU A 323 -4.02 -21.00 -1.76
CA LEU A 323 -5.30 -21.44 -2.34
C LEU A 323 -5.33 -21.35 -3.88
N ASN A 324 -4.18 -21.15 -4.54
CA ASN A 324 -4.05 -21.07 -6.00
C ASN A 324 -5.00 -20.04 -6.64
N CYS A 325 -5.08 -18.83 -6.05
CA CYS A 325 -5.94 -17.74 -6.56
C CYS A 325 -5.56 -17.27 -7.98
N ASP A 326 -4.43 -17.70 -8.52
CA ASP A 326 -4.07 -17.51 -9.92
C ASP A 326 -4.85 -18.42 -10.88
N VAL A 327 -5.61 -19.40 -10.39
CA VAL A 327 -6.45 -20.29 -11.21
C VAL A 327 -7.93 -19.95 -10.98
N GLN A 328 -8.65 -19.69 -12.05
CA GLN A 328 -10.06 -19.30 -12.05
C GLN A 328 -10.95 -20.44 -12.56
N THR A 329 -12.11 -20.65 -11.94
CA THR A 329 -13.13 -21.57 -12.47
C THR A 329 -13.96 -20.85 -13.52
N VAL A 330 -13.90 -21.29 -14.77
CA VAL A 330 -14.63 -20.67 -15.90
C VAL A 330 -15.73 -21.60 -16.36
N PHE A 331 -16.96 -21.10 -16.42
CA PHE A 331 -18.12 -21.85 -16.86
C PHE A 331 -18.55 -21.48 -18.28
N ASN A 332 -18.62 -22.49 -19.17
CA ASN A 332 -19.15 -22.37 -20.51
C ASN A 332 -20.54 -22.97 -20.60
N ARG A 333 -21.55 -22.10 -20.64
CA ARG A 333 -22.96 -22.51 -20.75
C ARG A 333 -23.29 -23.28 -22.03
N ALA A 334 -22.60 -23.03 -23.15
CA ALA A 334 -22.95 -23.60 -24.45
C ALA A 334 -22.76 -25.13 -24.48
N THR A 335 -21.72 -25.60 -23.80
CA THR A 335 -21.37 -27.02 -23.66
C THR A 335 -22.02 -27.68 -22.46
N CYS A 336 -22.63 -26.92 -21.55
CA CYS A 336 -23.35 -27.50 -20.41
C CYS A 336 -24.55 -28.32 -20.88
N ILE A 337 -24.71 -29.49 -20.28
CA ILE A 337 -25.85 -30.42 -20.46
C ILE A 337 -26.67 -30.60 -19.19
N GLU A 338 -26.36 -29.85 -18.13
CA GLU A 338 -27.14 -29.79 -16.89
C GLU A 338 -27.29 -31.16 -16.19
N CYS A 339 -26.21 -31.94 -16.17
CA CYS A 339 -26.15 -33.26 -15.55
C CYS A 339 -25.88 -33.25 -14.03
N ASP A 340 -25.76 -32.06 -13.42
CA ASP A 340 -25.47 -31.82 -12.00
C ASP A 340 -24.17 -32.45 -11.43
N ALA A 341 -23.34 -33.07 -12.27
CA ALA A 341 -22.13 -33.73 -11.82
C ALA A 341 -21.11 -32.79 -11.13
N CYS A 342 -21.07 -31.51 -11.51
CA CYS A 342 -20.24 -30.50 -10.84
C CYS A 342 -20.79 -30.06 -9.47
N VAL A 343 -22.12 -30.15 -9.29
CA VAL A 343 -22.78 -29.88 -8.02
C VAL A 343 -22.48 -31.02 -7.05
N ASP A 344 -22.64 -32.27 -7.51
CA ASP A 344 -22.48 -33.46 -6.67
C ASP A 344 -21.05 -33.69 -6.18
N ILE A 345 -20.05 -33.29 -6.98
CA ILE A 345 -18.62 -33.45 -6.62
C ILE A 345 -18.08 -32.28 -5.78
N CYS A 346 -18.83 -31.19 -5.63
CA CYS A 346 -18.34 -29.99 -4.97
C CYS A 346 -18.26 -30.23 -3.45
N PRO A 347 -17.07 -30.17 -2.82
CA PRO A 347 -16.92 -30.45 -1.39
C PRO A 347 -17.52 -29.36 -0.49
N MET A 348 -17.79 -28.18 -1.05
CA MET A 348 -18.32 -27.02 -0.33
C MET A 348 -19.77 -26.70 -0.71
N ASP A 349 -20.40 -27.53 -1.56
CA ASP A 349 -21.76 -27.30 -2.06
C ASP A 349 -21.97 -25.90 -2.68
N CYS A 350 -20.90 -25.30 -3.22
CA CYS A 350 -20.91 -23.90 -3.65
C CYS A 350 -21.54 -23.66 -5.03
N ILE A 351 -21.98 -24.70 -5.74
CA ILE A 351 -22.58 -24.62 -7.08
C ILE A 351 -24.04 -25.07 -7.00
N THR A 352 -24.96 -24.25 -7.51
CA THR A 352 -26.40 -24.53 -7.54
C THR A 352 -26.97 -24.20 -8.92
N PHE A 353 -27.71 -25.13 -9.53
CA PHE A 353 -28.53 -24.84 -10.70
C PHE A 353 -29.96 -24.52 -10.27
N THR A 354 -30.43 -23.30 -10.50
CA THR A 354 -31.75 -22.84 -10.04
C THR A 354 -32.41 -21.92 -11.07
N VAL A 355 -33.67 -21.54 -10.82
CA VAL A 355 -34.36 -20.54 -11.65
C VAL A 355 -33.73 -19.17 -11.43
N ASN A 356 -33.54 -18.41 -12.51
CA ASN A 356 -32.97 -17.06 -12.41
C ASN A 356 -33.84 -16.15 -11.53
N GLY A 357 -33.25 -15.09 -10.98
CA GLY A 357 -33.96 -14.12 -10.13
C GLY A 357 -33.01 -13.07 -9.57
N GLU A 358 -33.56 -12.15 -8.80
CA GLU A 358 -32.76 -11.15 -8.08
C GLU A 358 -31.82 -11.83 -7.09
N GLU A 359 -30.65 -11.24 -6.86
CA GLU A 359 -29.60 -11.85 -6.03
C GLU A 359 -30.09 -12.22 -4.62
N ALA A 360 -30.87 -11.34 -4.00
CA ALA A 360 -31.47 -11.57 -2.68
C ALA A 360 -32.34 -12.84 -2.64
N GLU A 361 -33.03 -13.18 -3.74
CA GLU A 361 -33.81 -14.41 -3.86
C GLU A 361 -32.89 -15.61 -4.15
N LEU A 362 -31.91 -15.45 -5.04
CA LEU A 362 -30.94 -16.49 -5.38
C LEU A 362 -30.23 -17.01 -4.13
N ARG A 363 -29.74 -16.12 -3.26
CA ARG A 363 -29.04 -16.47 -1.99
C ARG A 363 -29.87 -17.38 -1.07
N THR A 364 -31.19 -17.29 -1.09
CA THR A 364 -32.08 -18.17 -0.28
C THR A 364 -32.21 -19.60 -0.82
N ARG A 365 -31.80 -19.83 -2.08
CA ARG A 365 -31.98 -21.10 -2.81
C ARG A 365 -30.68 -21.86 -3.04
N LEU A 366 -29.54 -21.30 -2.63
CA LEU A 366 -28.24 -21.93 -2.80
C LEU A 366 -28.06 -23.09 -1.83
N LYS A 367 -27.30 -24.10 -2.24
CA LYS A 367 -26.99 -25.24 -1.38
C LYS A 367 -26.10 -24.85 -0.20
N ALA A 368 -25.10 -24.00 -0.43
CA ALA A 368 -24.31 -23.37 0.62
C ALA A 368 -24.94 -22.02 1.04
N PRO A 369 -24.95 -21.67 2.34
CA PRO A 369 -25.37 -20.33 2.79
C PRO A 369 -24.43 -19.25 2.25
N ALA A 370 -24.97 -18.28 1.50
CA ALA A 370 -24.23 -17.15 0.94
C ALA A 370 -24.51 -15.88 1.74
N ASP A 371 -24.02 -15.85 2.99
CA ASP A 371 -24.30 -14.78 3.96
C ASP A 371 -23.44 -13.52 3.74
N ASP A 372 -22.32 -13.62 3.01
CA ASP A 372 -21.49 -12.46 2.67
C ASP A 372 -22.06 -11.69 1.48
N LEU A 373 -22.63 -10.51 1.78
CA LEU A 373 -23.21 -9.59 0.81
C LEU A 373 -22.16 -8.68 0.15
N ALA A 374 -20.91 -8.68 0.62
CA ALA A 374 -19.82 -7.93 -0.01
C ALA A 374 -19.22 -8.68 -1.20
N GLN A 375 -19.46 -10.00 -1.28
CA GLN A 375 -18.99 -10.86 -2.37
C GLN A 375 -20.15 -11.17 -3.34
N ASP A 376 -20.01 -10.73 -4.59
CA ASP A 376 -20.99 -10.99 -5.65
C ASP A 376 -21.06 -12.51 -5.96
N LEU A 377 -22.27 -12.99 -6.28
CA LEU A 377 -22.48 -14.35 -6.78
C LEU A 377 -22.00 -14.47 -8.23
N TYR A 378 -21.30 -15.56 -8.55
CA TYR A 378 -20.99 -15.88 -9.94
C TYR A 378 -22.18 -16.57 -10.60
N VAL A 379 -22.95 -15.80 -11.38
CA VAL A 379 -24.16 -16.26 -12.08
C VAL A 379 -23.89 -16.38 -13.58
N SER A 380 -24.23 -17.53 -14.18
CA SER A 380 -24.21 -17.70 -15.64
C SER A 380 -25.42 -17.04 -16.30
N ASP A 381 -25.34 -16.76 -17.60
CA ASP A 381 -26.56 -16.55 -18.38
C ASP A 381 -27.47 -17.80 -18.33
N GLU A 382 -28.71 -17.64 -18.82
CA GLU A 382 -29.67 -18.74 -18.92
C GLU A 382 -29.14 -19.93 -19.74
N LEU A 383 -29.40 -21.11 -19.18
CA LEU A 383 -29.12 -22.42 -19.75
C LEU A 383 -30.28 -22.87 -20.64
N LYS A 384 -30.12 -24.02 -21.29
CA LYS A 384 -31.10 -24.56 -22.26
C LYS A 384 -32.46 -24.86 -21.60
N THR A 385 -32.48 -25.13 -20.29
CA THR A 385 -33.72 -25.34 -19.53
C THR A 385 -34.35 -24.05 -18.96
N GLY A 386 -33.71 -22.89 -19.13
CA GLY A 386 -34.12 -21.62 -18.49
C GLY A 386 -33.62 -21.46 -17.05
N ARG A 387 -32.87 -22.43 -16.51
CA ARG A 387 -32.13 -22.28 -15.24
C ARG A 387 -30.85 -21.48 -15.44
N VAL A 388 -30.25 -21.04 -14.34
CA VAL A 388 -28.90 -20.47 -14.27
C VAL A 388 -28.00 -21.33 -13.38
N MET A 389 -26.70 -21.31 -13.67
CA MET A 389 -25.68 -21.77 -12.75
C MET A 389 -25.35 -20.62 -11.81
N VAL A 390 -25.45 -20.85 -10.51
CA VAL A 390 -25.03 -19.91 -9.48
C VAL A 390 -23.92 -20.54 -8.68
N LYS A 391 -22.79 -19.85 -8.58
CA LYS A 391 -21.65 -20.25 -7.78
C LYS A 391 -21.37 -19.19 -6.72
N ASP A 392 -21.30 -19.64 -5.47
CA ASP A 392 -20.79 -18.83 -4.38
C ASP A 392 -19.26 -18.89 -4.39
N GLU A 393 -18.63 -17.75 -4.66
CA GLU A 393 -17.18 -17.61 -4.70
C GLU A 393 -16.57 -17.52 -3.30
N ASP A 394 -17.32 -17.08 -2.28
CA ASP A 394 -16.81 -16.92 -0.91
C ASP A 394 -16.36 -18.28 -0.32
N VAL A 395 -17.14 -19.32 -0.60
CA VAL A 395 -16.87 -20.68 -0.09
C VAL A 395 -16.17 -21.60 -1.11
N CYS A 396 -15.84 -21.11 -2.31
CA CYS A 396 -15.20 -21.94 -3.33
C CYS A 396 -13.70 -22.15 -3.08
N LEU A 397 -13.24 -23.41 -3.06
CA LEU A 397 -11.82 -23.76 -2.87
C LEU A 397 -10.97 -23.74 -4.15
N HIS A 398 -11.56 -23.47 -5.32
CA HIS A 398 -10.88 -23.53 -6.63
C HIS A 398 -10.18 -24.88 -6.89
N CYS A 399 -10.70 -25.97 -6.32
CA CYS A 399 -10.08 -27.29 -6.34
C CYS A 399 -10.09 -28.02 -7.69
N GLY A 400 -10.83 -27.52 -8.69
CA GLY A 400 -10.89 -28.11 -10.03
C GLY A 400 -11.75 -29.36 -10.19
N LEU A 401 -12.33 -29.91 -9.11
CA LEU A 401 -13.17 -31.12 -9.18
C LEU A 401 -14.38 -30.96 -10.11
N CYS A 402 -14.97 -29.77 -10.18
CA CYS A 402 -16.07 -29.47 -11.10
C CYS A 402 -15.65 -29.59 -12.58
N ALA A 403 -14.44 -29.15 -12.92
CA ALA A 403 -13.88 -29.25 -14.27
C ALA A 403 -13.49 -30.69 -14.60
N GLU A 404 -12.84 -31.42 -13.67
CA GLU A 404 -12.45 -32.81 -13.86
C GLU A 404 -13.67 -33.74 -14.04
N ARG A 405 -14.73 -33.49 -13.27
CA ARG A 405 -15.96 -34.30 -13.33
C ARG A 405 -16.85 -33.94 -14.51
N CYS A 406 -16.66 -32.78 -15.15
CA CYS A 406 -17.54 -32.30 -16.20
C CYS A 406 -17.39 -33.13 -17.49
N PRO A 407 -18.42 -33.87 -17.95
CA PRO A 407 -18.30 -34.74 -19.12
C PRO A 407 -18.18 -33.97 -20.45
N THR A 408 -18.53 -32.68 -20.46
CA THR A 408 -18.54 -31.85 -21.67
C THR A 408 -17.48 -30.75 -21.67
N GLY A 409 -16.68 -30.64 -20.60
CA GLY A 409 -15.75 -29.52 -20.42
C GLY A 409 -16.46 -28.17 -20.29
N ALA A 410 -17.71 -28.14 -19.81
CA ALA A 410 -18.41 -26.90 -19.47
C ALA A 410 -17.79 -26.16 -18.29
N TRP A 411 -17.05 -26.86 -17.44
CA TRP A 411 -16.16 -26.25 -16.46
C TRP A 411 -14.71 -26.39 -16.94
N ASP A 412 -13.99 -25.27 -16.92
CA ASP A 412 -12.57 -25.21 -17.21
C ASP A 412 -11.85 -24.49 -16.07
N MET A 413 -10.62 -24.91 -15.79
CA MET A 413 -9.75 -24.23 -14.85
C MET A 413 -8.77 -23.40 -15.65
N GLN A 414 -8.86 -22.07 -15.55
CA GLN A 414 -8.04 -21.19 -16.36
C GLN A 414 -7.06 -20.41 -15.49
N LYS A 415 -5.77 -20.55 -15.78
CA LYS A 415 -4.74 -19.76 -15.10
C LYS A 415 -4.79 -18.33 -15.61
N PHE A 416 -4.95 -17.39 -14.69
CA PHE A 416 -4.85 -15.97 -14.93
C PHE A 416 -3.39 -15.55 -14.99
N LEU A 417 -3.00 -15.01 -16.13
CA LEU A 417 -1.70 -14.39 -16.34
C LEU A 417 -1.89 -12.87 -16.41
N LEU A 418 -1.31 -12.16 -15.46
CA LEU A 418 -1.15 -10.71 -15.52
C LEU A 418 0.28 -10.37 -15.93
N ASN A 419 0.42 -9.68 -17.06
CA ASN A 419 1.69 -9.11 -17.50
C ASN A 419 1.56 -7.60 -17.57
N THR A 420 2.17 -6.91 -16.61
CA THR A 420 2.16 -5.45 -16.56
C THR A 420 2.93 -4.87 -17.74
N THR A 421 2.42 -3.79 -18.32
CA THR A 421 3.09 -3.08 -19.41
C THR A 421 4.46 -2.61 -18.94
N GLN A 422 5.51 -3.02 -19.64
CA GLN A 422 6.89 -2.63 -19.38
C GLN A 422 7.36 -1.65 -20.46
N ALA A 423 8.26 -0.74 -20.10
CA ALA A 423 8.93 0.14 -21.05
C ALA A 423 9.70 -0.68 -22.10
N GLY A 424 9.67 -0.23 -23.36
CA GLY A 424 10.34 -0.87 -24.49
C GLY A 424 9.37 -1.19 -25.63
N ALA A 425 9.76 -2.10 -26.54
CA ALA A 425 9.01 -2.36 -27.77
C ALA A 425 7.52 -2.71 -27.53
N ARG A 426 7.21 -3.40 -26.43
CA ARG A 426 5.85 -3.81 -26.07
C ARG A 426 4.96 -2.69 -25.55
N CYS A 427 5.44 -1.47 -25.38
CA CYS A 427 4.60 -0.33 -25.03
C CYS A 427 4.44 0.68 -26.17
N ARG A 428 4.91 0.35 -27.38
CA ARG A 428 4.95 1.24 -28.55
C ARG A 428 3.82 0.99 -29.53
N ASP A 429 3.42 2.03 -30.26
CA ASP A 429 2.27 1.98 -31.18
C ASP A 429 2.45 0.94 -32.30
N ALA A 430 3.69 0.70 -32.74
CA ALA A 430 3.99 -0.33 -33.75
C ALA A 430 3.58 -1.77 -33.32
N HIS A 431 3.38 -2.02 -32.03
CA HIS A 431 2.96 -3.32 -31.48
C HIS A 431 1.48 -3.36 -31.04
N PHE A 432 0.79 -2.22 -31.07
CA PHE A 432 -0.66 -2.13 -30.83
C PHE A 432 -1.32 -1.53 -32.07
N PRO A 433 -1.89 -2.35 -32.97
CA PRO A 433 -2.66 -1.81 -34.08
C PRO A 433 -3.77 -0.91 -33.51
N VAL A 434 -3.86 0.31 -34.02
CA VAL A 434 -4.87 1.29 -33.65
C VAL A 434 -6.23 0.64 -33.88
N ALA A 435 -6.99 0.40 -32.81
CA ALA A 435 -8.42 0.18 -32.94
C ALA A 435 -8.98 1.51 -33.45
N HIS A 436 -9.35 1.57 -34.73
CA HIS A 436 -10.19 2.64 -35.22
C HIS A 436 -11.50 2.60 -34.40
N ASP A 437 -11.89 3.73 -33.82
CA ASP A 437 -13.22 3.91 -33.23
C ASP A 437 -14.29 3.53 -34.25
N SER A 438 -14.79 2.30 -34.17
CA SER A 438 -15.97 1.83 -34.90
C SER A 438 -17.24 2.02 -34.07
N ALA A 439 -17.32 3.12 -33.32
CA ALA A 439 -18.49 3.51 -32.52
C ALA A 439 -19.42 4.48 -33.28
N ALA A 440 -19.41 4.46 -34.61
CA ALA A 440 -20.30 5.24 -35.45
C ALA A 440 -20.71 4.41 -36.67
N GLU A 441 -21.53 3.37 -36.46
CA GLU A 441 -22.53 2.85 -37.42
C GLU A 441 -23.22 1.62 -36.83
N ALA A 442 -24.28 1.86 -36.04
CA ALA A 442 -25.37 0.92 -35.83
C ALA A 442 -26.64 1.73 -35.56
N VAL A 443 -27.35 2.05 -36.65
CA VAL A 443 -28.78 2.38 -36.66
C VAL A 443 -29.56 1.08 -36.82
#